data_AF-A0A367IKF6-F1
#
_entry.id   AF-A0A367IKF6-F1
#
_cell.length_a   1.000
_cell.length_b   1.000
_cell.length_c   1.000
_cell.angle_alpha   90.00
_cell.angle_beta   90.00
_cell.angle_gamma   90.00
#
_symmetry.space_group_name_H-M   'P 1'
#
loop_
_entity.id
_entity.type
_entity.pdbx_description
1 polymer ?
#
loop_
_entity_poly.entity_id
_entity_poly.type
_entity_poly.pdbx_seq_one_letter_code
_entity_poly.pdbx_strand_id
1 'polypeptide(L)' 'MAVTQRLPTRQNVNKVLDNFGPQEGLIYLAGQVVQERDDTDVELAFRQESNFL' A
#
# COMPACT_ATOMS: atom_id res chain seq x y z
N MET A 1 10.45 22.98 2.08
CA MET A 1 9.45 22.67 3.12
C MET A 1 8.89 21.30 2.78
N ALA A 2 9.18 20.27 3.59
CA ALA A 2 8.58 18.95 3.39
C ALA A 2 7.11 19.04 3.81
N VAL A 3 6.19 18.93 2.85
CA VAL A 3 4.76 18.82 3.13
C VAL A 3 4.55 17.43 3.73
N THR A 4 4.45 17.33 5.05
CA THR A 4 3.97 16.14 5.74
C THR A 4 2.46 16.05 5.56
N GLN A 5 2.02 15.79 4.33
CA GLN A 5 0.62 15.50 4.05
C GLN A 5 0.32 14.15 4.72
N ARG A 6 -0.40 14.19 5.85
CA ARG A 6 -0.87 12.96 6.52
C ARG A 6 -1.75 12.21 5.53
N LEU A 7 -1.32 11.00 5.15
CA LEU A 7 -2.13 10.12 4.32
C LEU A 7 -3.42 9.78 5.09
N PRO A 8 -4.59 9.87 4.46
CA PRO A 8 -5.88 9.62 5.12
C PRO A 8 -6.16 8.10 5.26
N THR A 9 -5.16 7.32 5.67
CA THR A 9 -5.20 5.84 5.69
C THR A 9 -6.45 5.32 6.41
N ARG A 10 -6.77 5.86 7.59
CA ARG A 10 -7.98 5.45 8.35
C ARG A 10 -9.27 5.70 7.58
N GLN A 11 -9.38 6.82 6.87
CA GLN A 11 -10.57 7.16 6.09
C GLN A 11 -10.71 6.22 4.89
N ASN A 12 -9.60 5.87 4.25
CA ASN A 12 -9.59 4.92 3.13
C ASN A 12 -9.95 3.51 3.58
N VAL A 13 -9.40 3.04 4.71
CA VAL A 13 -9.75 1.73 5.28
C VAL A 13 -11.25 1.67 5.61
N ASN A 14 -11.82 2.70 6.23
CA ASN A 14 -13.25 2.73 6.52
C ASN A 14 -14.10 2.61 5.23
N LYS A 15 -13.76 3.36 4.18
CA LYS A 15 -14.45 3.24 2.88
C LYS A 15 -14.36 1.82 2.31
N VAL A 16 -13.21 1.19 2.44
CA VAL A 16 -13.01 -0.20 2.00
C VAL A 16 -13.92 -1.13 2.80
N LEU A 17 -13.94 -1.01 4.13
CA LEU A 17 -14.79 -1.80 5.02
C LEU A 17 -16.30 -1.62 4.74
N ASP A 18 -16.75 -0.42 4.37
CA ASP A 18 -18.15 -0.15 4.02
C ASP A 18 -18.63 -0.95 2.80
N ASN A 19 -17.71 -1.48 1.98
CA ASN A 19 -18.03 -2.34 0.83
C ASN A 19 -18.08 -3.84 1.20
N PHE A 20 -17.73 -4.24 2.42
CA PHE A 20 -17.80 -5.62 2.86
C PHE A 20 -19.08 -5.90 3.65
N GLY A 21 -19.74 -7.02 3.33
CA GLY A 21 -20.91 -7.51 4.08
C GLY A 21 -20.61 -8.16 5.43
N PRO A 22 -19.51 -8.92 5.60
CA PRO A 22 -19.14 -9.49 6.89
C PRO A 22 -18.74 -8.43 7.92
N GLN A 23 -19.19 -8.58 9.17
CA GLN A 23 -18.84 -7.70 10.28
C GLN A 23 -17.49 -8.06 10.94
N GLU A 24 -16.94 -9.24 10.61
CA GLU A 24 -15.69 -9.77 11.16
C GLU A 24 -14.88 -10.44 10.05
N GLY A 25 -13.56 -10.26 10.09
CA GLY A 25 -12.64 -10.83 9.11
C GLY A 25 -11.26 -10.18 9.12
N LEU A 26 -10.39 -10.64 8.22
CA LEU A 26 -9.03 -10.11 8.04
C LEU A 26 -8.83 -9.74 6.58
N ILE A 27 -8.22 -8.57 6.34
CA ILE A 27 -7.78 -8.14 5.02
C ILE A 27 -6.26 -8.27 4.97
N TYR A 28 -5.77 -9.09 4.04
CA TYR A 28 -4.34 -9.22 3.77
C TYR A 28 -3.99 -8.38 2.54
N LEU A 29 -3.04 -7.46 2.71
CA LEU A 29 -2.46 -6.68 1.62
C LEU A 29 -0.98 -7.00 1.52
N ALA A 30 -0.51 -7.33 0.32
CA ALA A 30 0.90 -7.52 0.05
C ALA A 30 1.53 -6.17 -0.30
N GLY A 31 2.49 -5.73 0.50
CA GLY A 31 3.30 -4.57 0.17
C GLY A 31 4.29 -4.87 -0.96
N GLN A 32 4.82 -3.80 -1.55
CA GLN A 32 5.89 -3.89 -2.53
C GLN A 32 7.18 -4.39 -1.88
N VAL A 33 7.94 -5.18 -2.62
CA VAL A 33 9.30 -5.63 -2.28
C VAL A 33 10.32 -4.94 -3.19
N VAL A 34 11.60 -4.91 -2.77
CA VAL A 34 12.69 -4.42 -3.63
C VAL A 34 12.76 -5.28 -4.89
N GLN A 35 13.02 -4.63 -6.03
CA GLN A 35 13.09 -5.27 -7.33
C GLN A 35 14.41 -4.90 -8.01
N GLU A 36 14.94 -5.83 -8.77
CA GLU A 36 16.11 -5.66 -9.62
C GLU A 36 15.69 -5.50 -11.09
N ARG A 37 16.53 -4.87 -11.91
CA ARG A 37 16.27 -4.69 -13.34
C ARG A 37 16.69 -5.95 -14.10
N ASP A 38 15.70 -6.59 -14.72
CA ASP A 38 15.91 -7.78 -15.55
C ASP A 38 16.66 -8.88 -14.78
N ASP A 39 17.78 -9.35 -15.31
CA ASP A 39 18.68 -10.33 -14.70
C ASP A 39 19.97 -9.69 -14.14
N THR A 40 19.98 -8.36 -14.02
CA THR A 40 21.11 -7.61 -13.47
C THR A 40 20.94 -7.40 -11.97
N ASP A 41 22.03 -7.06 -11.28
CA ASP A 41 22.07 -6.69 -9.87
C ASP A 41 21.68 -5.21 -9.62
N VAL A 42 21.10 -4.54 -10.61
CA VAL A 42 20.74 -3.12 -10.51
C VAL A 42 19.38 -2.98 -9.85
N GLU A 43 19.36 -2.51 -8.60
CA GLU A 43 18.12 -2.21 -7.86
C GLU A 43 17.30 -1.08 -8.52
N LEU A 44 16.00 -1.29 -8.65
CA LEU A 44 15.03 -0.28 -9.06
C LEU A 44 14.64 0.59 -7.86
N ALA A 45 14.35 1.87 -8.15
CA ALA A 45 13.88 2.79 -7.12
C ALA A 45 12.58 2.27 -6.47
N PHE A 46 12.63 2.10 -5.15
CA PHE A 46 11.48 1.61 -4.41
C PHE A 46 10.32 2.62 -4.46
N ARG A 47 9.14 2.11 -4.82
CA ARG A 47 7.87 2.81 -4.68
C ARG A 47 6.85 1.82 -4.18
N GLN A 48 6.26 2.11 -3.01
CA GLN A 48 5.24 1.27 -2.42
C GLN A 48 4.03 1.09 -3.35
N GLU A 49 3.39 -0.08 -3.27
CA GLU A 49 2.18 -0.41 -4.01
C GLU A 49 1.05 0.56 -3.61
N SER A 50 0.25 1.00 -4.58
CA SER A 50 -0.65 2.15 -4.38
C SER A 50 -1.86 1.85 -3.49
N ASN A 51 -2.29 0.59 -3.43
CA ASN A 51 -3.37 0.17 -2.54
C ASN A 51 -2.87 -0.08 -1.10
N PHE A 52 -1.56 -0.29 -0.92
CA PHE A 52 -0.93 -0.39 0.39
C PHE A 52 -0.65 0.97 1.05
N LEU A 53 -0.40 2.02 0.25
CA LEU A 53 0.01 3.37 0.70
C LEU A 53 -1.11 4.18 1.38
#